data_AF-R7N117-F1
#
_entry.id   AF-R7N117-F1
#
_cell.length_a   1.000
_cell.length_b   1.000
_cell.length_c   1.000
_cell.angle_alpha   90.00
_cell.angle_beta   90.00
_cell.angle_gamma   90.00
#
_symmetry.space_group_name_H-M   'P 1'
#
loop_
_entity.id
_entity.type
_entity.pdbx_description
1 polymer ?
#
loop_
_entity_poly.entity_id
_entity_poly.type
_entity_poly.pdbx_seq_one_letter_code
_entity_poly.pdbx_strand_id
1 'polypeptide(L)'
;MNLAVISSGAIHRGDVLCTAADFAATRMIDAKVTCLADAEPLFLWQRMRLLVGTREVMARIVPLGAEQIAPGTDGFLQLRLEADEIYVKAGDRFILRTFSPMHTVAGGEILDAHPKKHRRFKDDVVTSLEARDAGLIDDVVAGFLRLRQVPFTQAGVIAGAVDLPLDKVEIALDHLRQAGIVRRTRQGYIHRDVYKAWQAKALQVLLAYHKEKPLQPGIPQPVFRSRLGLDENDGTALLRLLTAGGVCRLSRQCVAAKQFRITFSPSQRKLQSAIEKKLDHSGYVPVPVREILALGKEAPAVADALSGKSLVFLSKDFVLSKRFLTEAARKACQSLQTGNLLTLGDFRDALGISRSQALLILEYMDRCGITCRVRDGRLAGPQARRYEGKGESDHG
;
A
#
# COMPACT_ATOMS: atom_id res chain seq x y z
N MET A 1 -50.35 -0.60 15.70
CA MET A 1 -49.17 0.08 16.28
C MET A 1 -49.53 1.55 16.47
N ASN A 2 -49.22 2.15 17.63
CA ASN A 2 -49.54 3.55 17.92
C ASN A 2 -48.26 4.40 17.90
N LEU A 3 -48.20 5.44 17.07
CA LEU A 3 -47.05 6.34 16.92
C LEU A 3 -47.45 7.72 17.44
N ALA A 4 -47.12 8.03 18.70
CA ALA A 4 -47.64 9.21 19.41
C ALA A 4 -47.25 10.58 18.81
N VAL A 5 -46.26 10.62 17.90
CA VAL A 5 -45.65 11.87 17.39
C VAL A 5 -45.93 12.08 15.89
N ILE A 6 -46.63 11.15 15.21
CA ILE A 6 -46.87 11.23 13.76
C ILE A 6 -48.38 11.27 13.49
N SER A 7 -48.83 12.30 12.77
CA SER A 7 -50.23 12.40 12.33
C SER A 7 -50.56 11.34 11.30
N SER A 8 -51.77 10.77 11.36
CA SER A 8 -52.24 9.75 10.41
C SER A 8 -52.26 10.23 8.97
N GLY A 9 -52.43 11.54 8.73
CA GLY A 9 -52.38 12.14 7.39
C GLY A 9 -50.98 12.27 6.79
N ALA A 10 -49.93 12.10 7.60
CA ALA A 10 -48.54 12.12 7.14
C ALA A 10 -48.04 10.73 6.69
N ILE A 11 -48.82 9.68 6.92
CA ILE A 11 -48.46 8.28 6.65
C ILE A 11 -49.16 7.81 5.37
N HIS A 12 -48.39 7.31 4.43
CA HIS A 12 -48.85 6.76 3.17
C HIS A 12 -48.59 5.25 3.11
N ARG A 13 -49.36 4.54 2.28
CA ARG A 13 -49.06 3.13 1.99
C ARG A 13 -47.67 3.02 1.38
N GLY A 14 -46.86 2.11 1.94
CA GLY A 14 -45.47 1.95 1.53
C GLY A 14 -44.47 2.78 2.32
N ASP A 15 -44.90 3.48 3.37
CA ASP A 15 -43.98 4.02 4.37
C ASP A 15 -43.47 2.90 5.28
N VAL A 16 -42.18 2.94 5.58
CA VAL A 16 -41.51 1.89 6.35
C VAL A 16 -41.15 2.42 7.73
N LEU A 17 -41.53 1.65 8.75
CA LEU A 17 -41.06 1.86 10.10
C LEU A 17 -39.88 0.91 10.35
N CYS A 18 -38.72 1.46 10.71
CA CYS A 18 -37.54 0.67 11.00
C CYS A 18 -36.85 1.13 12.29
N THR A 19 -36.13 0.21 12.92
CA THR A 19 -35.28 0.48 14.09
C THR A 19 -33.82 0.70 13.72
N ALA A 20 -33.45 0.44 12.45
CA ALA A 20 -32.09 0.56 11.97
C ALA A 20 -31.82 2.00 11.50
N ALA A 21 -30.85 2.67 12.13
CA ALA A 21 -30.49 4.05 11.76
C ALA A 21 -30.02 4.18 10.31
N ASP A 22 -29.49 3.11 9.72
CA ASP A 22 -28.85 3.11 8.40
C ASP A 22 -29.77 2.64 7.26
N PHE A 23 -31.08 2.57 7.48
CA PHE A 23 -32.01 2.16 6.43
C PHE A 23 -32.29 3.32 5.47
N ALA A 24 -31.47 3.40 4.41
CA ALA A 24 -31.52 4.48 3.44
C ALA A 24 -32.46 4.19 2.27
N ALA A 25 -33.15 5.22 1.80
CA ALA A 25 -33.89 5.22 0.56
C ALA A 25 -32.97 4.97 -0.66
N THR A 26 -33.49 4.29 -1.68
CA THR A 26 -32.76 4.01 -2.92
C THR A 26 -33.59 4.30 -4.17
N ARG A 27 -32.89 4.60 -5.26
CA ARG A 27 -33.46 4.78 -6.61
C ARG A 27 -32.94 3.74 -7.60
N MET A 28 -32.10 2.81 -7.15
CA MET A 28 -31.47 1.82 -8.00
C MET A 28 -31.34 0.53 -7.22
N ILE A 29 -31.65 -0.59 -7.86
CA ILE A 29 -31.49 -1.91 -7.24
C ILE A 29 -30.96 -2.87 -8.29
N ASP A 30 -30.12 -3.81 -7.87
CA ASP A 30 -29.73 -4.96 -8.68
C ASP A 30 -30.49 -6.17 -8.19
N ALA A 31 -30.99 -6.95 -9.14
CA ALA A 31 -31.93 -8.01 -8.87
C ALA A 31 -31.71 -9.21 -9.77
N LYS A 32 -32.00 -10.39 -9.23
CA LYS A 32 -32.30 -11.57 -10.02
C LYS A 32 -33.77 -11.51 -10.43
N VAL A 33 -34.04 -11.84 -11.68
CA VAL A 33 -35.38 -11.87 -12.25
C VAL A 33 -35.61 -13.20 -12.94
N THR A 34 -36.84 -13.70 -12.86
CA THR A 34 -37.36 -14.78 -13.69
C THR A 34 -38.43 -14.19 -14.59
N CYS A 35 -38.20 -14.21 -15.90
CA CYS A 35 -39.20 -13.80 -16.89
C CYS A 35 -40.22 -14.92 -17.09
N LEU A 36 -41.52 -14.60 -17.07
CA LEU A 36 -42.56 -15.60 -17.29
C LEU A 36 -42.49 -16.16 -18.73
N ALA A 37 -42.84 -17.43 -18.91
CA ALA A 37 -42.72 -18.12 -20.19
C ALA A 37 -43.69 -17.58 -21.27
N ASP A 38 -44.82 -17.04 -20.85
CA ASP A 38 -45.89 -16.49 -21.67
C ASP A 38 -45.83 -14.96 -21.82
N ALA A 39 -44.81 -14.31 -21.24
CA ALA A 39 -44.64 -12.87 -21.28
C ALA A 39 -43.68 -12.39 -22.38
N GLU A 40 -43.65 -11.09 -22.63
CA GLU A 40 -42.67 -10.46 -23.53
C GLU A 40 -41.26 -10.44 -22.91
N PRO A 41 -40.19 -10.50 -23.72
CA PRO A 41 -38.83 -10.40 -23.23
C PRO A 41 -38.56 -9.06 -22.54
N LEU A 42 -37.69 -9.10 -21.54
CA LEU A 42 -37.25 -7.91 -20.80
C LEU A 42 -36.02 -7.31 -21.48
N PHE A 43 -36.16 -6.14 -22.11
CA PHE A 43 -35.11 -5.49 -22.88
C PHE A 43 -34.69 -4.13 -22.32
N LEU A 44 -33.55 -3.63 -22.80
CA LEU A 44 -32.92 -2.41 -22.29
C LEU A 44 -33.87 -1.19 -22.31
N TRP A 45 -33.91 -0.47 -21.18
CA TRP A 45 -34.68 0.75 -20.94
C TRP A 45 -36.20 0.60 -21.06
N GLN A 46 -36.72 -0.63 -21.16
CA GLN A 46 -38.15 -0.89 -21.08
C GLN A 46 -38.67 -0.34 -19.75
N ARG A 47 -39.76 0.42 -19.86
CA ARG A 47 -40.41 1.06 -18.72
C ARG A 47 -41.41 0.08 -18.12
N MET A 48 -41.18 -0.29 -16.87
CA MET A 48 -41.95 -1.29 -16.14
C MET A 48 -42.46 -0.72 -14.82
N ARG A 49 -43.58 -1.28 -14.35
CA ARG A 49 -44.15 -1.01 -13.05
C ARG A 49 -43.59 -2.04 -12.06
N LEU A 50 -42.83 -1.56 -11.08
CA LEU A 50 -42.23 -2.36 -10.02
C LEU A 50 -43.15 -2.35 -8.81
N LEU A 51 -43.60 -3.54 -8.40
CA LEU A 51 -44.33 -3.76 -7.16
C LEU A 51 -43.37 -4.39 -6.17
N VAL A 52 -43.10 -3.68 -5.07
CA VAL A 52 -42.18 -4.14 -4.02
C VAL A 52 -42.71 -3.69 -2.66
N GLY A 53 -42.75 -4.62 -1.70
CA GLY A 53 -43.45 -4.41 -0.44
C GLY A 53 -44.92 -4.02 -0.68
N THR A 54 -45.30 -2.81 -0.25
CA THR A 54 -46.62 -2.23 -0.52
C THR A 54 -46.56 -0.99 -1.41
N ARG A 55 -45.47 -0.78 -2.15
CA ARG A 55 -45.31 0.32 -3.11
C ARG A 55 -45.43 -0.17 -4.54
N GLU A 56 -45.89 0.73 -5.38
CA GLU A 56 -45.94 0.58 -6.82
C GLU A 56 -45.24 1.79 -7.44
N VAL A 57 -44.14 1.56 -8.14
CA VAL A 57 -43.26 2.62 -8.65
C VAL A 57 -42.84 2.33 -10.09
N MET A 58 -42.54 3.39 -10.85
CA MET A 58 -42.05 3.24 -12.22
C MET A 58 -40.53 3.06 -12.24
N ALA A 59 -40.08 2.01 -12.91
CA ALA A 59 -38.67 1.69 -13.08
C ALA A 59 -38.34 1.45 -14.56
N ARG A 60 -37.09 1.72 -14.93
CA ARG A 60 -36.53 1.28 -16.20
C ARG A 60 -35.57 0.14 -15.96
N ILE A 61 -35.72 -0.91 -16.76
CA ILE A 61 -34.89 -2.11 -16.62
C ILE A 61 -33.60 -1.99 -17.44
N VAL A 62 -32.53 -2.59 -16.93
CA VAL A 62 -31.24 -2.68 -17.62
C VAL A 62 -30.74 -4.12 -17.45
N PRO A 63 -30.86 -4.98 -18.48
CA PRO A 63 -30.26 -6.30 -18.46
C PRO A 63 -28.73 -6.25 -18.27
N LEU A 64 -28.23 -7.08 -17.36
CA LEU A 64 -26.82 -7.23 -17.02
C LEU A 64 -26.34 -8.61 -17.48
N GLY A 65 -25.24 -8.66 -18.23
CA GLY A 65 -24.68 -9.89 -18.81
C GLY A 65 -25.39 -10.38 -20.08
N ALA A 66 -26.53 -9.80 -20.45
CA ALA A 66 -27.32 -10.20 -21.61
C ALA A 66 -27.91 -8.99 -22.36
N GLU A 67 -28.28 -9.18 -23.63
CA GLU A 67 -29.00 -8.14 -24.39
C GLU A 67 -30.43 -7.96 -23.88
N GLN A 68 -31.10 -9.06 -23.57
CA GLN A 68 -32.44 -9.12 -23.02
C GLN A 68 -32.59 -10.38 -22.17
N ILE A 69 -33.58 -10.41 -21.27
CA ILE A 69 -33.98 -11.64 -20.59
C ILE A 69 -35.13 -12.26 -21.38
N ALA A 70 -34.91 -13.47 -21.89
CA ALA A 70 -35.88 -14.17 -22.71
C ALA A 70 -37.05 -14.70 -21.85
N PRO A 71 -38.25 -14.89 -22.42
CA PRO A 71 -39.36 -15.53 -21.73
C PRO A 71 -38.97 -16.91 -21.19
N GLY A 72 -39.36 -17.21 -19.95
CA GLY A 72 -39.07 -18.48 -19.29
C GLY A 72 -37.62 -18.65 -18.81
N THR A 73 -36.81 -17.59 -18.85
CA THR A 73 -35.41 -17.63 -18.39
C THR A 73 -35.17 -16.71 -17.19
N ASP A 74 -34.14 -17.07 -16.43
CA ASP A 74 -33.61 -16.23 -15.37
C ASP A 74 -32.54 -15.28 -15.91
N GLY A 75 -32.34 -14.17 -15.21
CA GLY A 75 -31.21 -13.29 -15.46
C GLY A 75 -31.08 -12.18 -14.42
N PHE A 76 -30.13 -11.28 -14.66
CA PHE A 76 -29.85 -10.16 -13.77
C PHE A 76 -30.28 -8.84 -14.40
N LEU A 77 -30.95 -8.00 -13.61
CA LEU A 77 -31.37 -6.66 -13.98
C LEU A 77 -30.84 -5.64 -13.00
N GLN A 78 -30.47 -4.46 -13.51
CA GLN A 78 -30.46 -3.24 -12.73
C GLN A 78 -31.76 -2.47 -13.00
N LEU A 79 -32.55 -2.25 -11.96
CA LEU A 79 -33.78 -1.46 -12.02
C LEU A 79 -33.46 -0.04 -11.58
N ARG A 80 -33.85 0.94 -12.42
CA ARG A 80 -33.61 2.37 -12.19
C ARG A 80 -34.94 3.09 -12.04
N LEU A 81 -35.24 3.55 -10.83
CA LEU A 81 -36.48 4.24 -10.49
C LEU A 81 -36.53 5.63 -11.10
N GLU A 82 -37.69 6.02 -11.63
CA GLU A 82 -37.85 7.30 -12.33
C GLU A 82 -37.95 8.49 -11.37
N ALA A 83 -38.95 8.49 -10.49
CA ALA A 83 -39.30 9.63 -9.63
C ALA A 83 -39.22 9.31 -8.13
N ASP A 84 -39.65 8.12 -7.73
CA ASP A 84 -39.78 7.75 -6.33
C ASP A 84 -38.54 7.07 -5.78
N GLU A 85 -38.32 7.28 -4.50
CA GLU A 85 -37.41 6.48 -3.68
C GLU A 85 -38.17 5.38 -2.98
N ILE A 86 -37.53 4.22 -2.84
CA ILE A 86 -38.05 3.07 -2.11
C ILE A 86 -37.11 2.68 -0.98
N TYR A 87 -37.67 2.02 0.01
CA TYR A 87 -36.95 1.46 1.13
C TYR A 87 -37.03 -0.06 1.05
N VAL A 88 -35.93 -0.70 0.69
CA VAL A 88 -35.84 -2.15 0.41
C VAL A 88 -34.52 -2.72 0.91
N LYS A 89 -34.46 -4.04 1.06
CA LYS A 89 -33.26 -4.79 1.42
C LYS A 89 -32.95 -5.87 0.39
N ALA A 90 -31.69 -6.32 0.38
CA ALA A 90 -31.35 -7.59 -0.24
C ALA A 90 -32.21 -8.73 0.35
N GLY A 91 -32.76 -9.57 -0.52
CA GLY A 91 -33.71 -10.62 -0.19
C GLY A 91 -35.19 -10.25 -0.38
N ASP A 92 -35.51 -8.96 -0.55
CA ASP A 92 -36.90 -8.55 -0.79
C ASP A 92 -37.37 -9.03 -2.17
N ARG A 93 -38.60 -9.55 -2.22
CA ARG A 93 -39.24 -10.00 -3.47
C ARG A 93 -39.98 -8.86 -4.14
N PHE A 94 -40.00 -8.88 -5.47
CA PHE A 94 -40.73 -7.92 -6.27
C PHE A 94 -41.41 -8.56 -7.49
N ILE A 95 -42.33 -7.80 -8.09
CA ILE A 95 -43.02 -8.15 -9.33
C ILE A 95 -42.84 -7.02 -10.33
N LEU A 96 -42.58 -7.36 -11.59
CA LEU A 96 -42.58 -6.43 -12.72
C LEU A 96 -43.84 -6.63 -13.57
N ARG A 97 -44.53 -5.52 -13.82
CA ARG A 97 -45.72 -5.48 -14.68
C ARG A 97 -45.52 -4.48 -15.81
N THR A 98 -46.17 -4.73 -16.94
CA THR A 98 -46.26 -3.78 -18.06
C THR A 98 -46.96 -2.49 -17.60
N PHE A 99 -46.62 -1.38 -18.26
CA PHE A 99 -47.21 -0.07 -17.96
C PHE A 99 -48.71 -0.02 -18.33
N SER A 100 -49.09 -0.53 -19.50
CA SER A 100 -50.48 -0.67 -19.97
C SER A 100 -50.54 -1.56 -21.23
N PRO A 101 -51.49 -2.49 -21.37
CA PRO A 101 -52.38 -3.00 -20.31
C PRO A 101 -51.58 -3.69 -19.20
N MET A 102 -52.12 -3.78 -17.98
CA MET A 102 -51.33 -4.20 -16.81
C MET A 102 -51.27 -5.73 -16.66
N HIS A 103 -50.20 -6.34 -17.17
CA HIS A 103 -49.93 -7.77 -17.06
C HIS A 103 -48.63 -8.00 -16.31
N THR A 104 -48.56 -9.10 -15.56
CA THR A 104 -47.32 -9.52 -14.91
C THR A 104 -46.38 -10.10 -15.96
N VAL A 105 -45.14 -9.61 -15.98
CA VAL A 105 -44.12 -10.03 -16.94
C VAL A 105 -43.05 -10.88 -16.24
N ALA A 106 -42.70 -10.50 -15.02
CA ALA A 106 -41.62 -11.15 -14.30
C ALA A 106 -41.75 -10.97 -12.79
N GLY A 107 -41.08 -11.84 -12.05
CA GLY A 107 -40.88 -11.72 -10.61
C GLY A 107 -39.40 -11.90 -10.26
N GLY A 108 -38.99 -11.46 -9.09
CA GLY A 108 -37.58 -11.55 -8.72
C GLY A 108 -37.29 -11.24 -7.27
N GLU A 109 -36.00 -11.25 -6.96
CA GLU A 109 -35.44 -10.97 -5.65
C GLU A 109 -34.32 -9.94 -5.77
N ILE A 110 -34.29 -8.99 -4.83
CA ILE A 110 -33.27 -7.94 -4.76
C ILE A 110 -31.97 -8.55 -4.24
N LEU A 111 -30.88 -8.37 -4.97
CA LEU A 111 -29.54 -8.82 -4.58
C LEU A 111 -28.72 -7.69 -3.94
N ASP A 112 -28.91 -6.46 -4.38
CA ASP A 112 -28.24 -5.26 -3.85
C ASP A 112 -29.24 -4.09 -3.85
N ALA A 113 -29.48 -3.50 -2.68
CA ALA A 113 -30.41 -2.40 -2.51
C ALA A 113 -29.79 -1.02 -2.82
N HIS A 114 -28.46 -0.91 -2.84
CA HIS A 114 -27.74 0.35 -3.07
C HIS A 114 -26.58 0.20 -4.07
N PRO A 115 -26.82 -0.42 -5.25
CA PRO A 115 -25.80 -0.61 -6.24
C PRO A 115 -25.36 0.72 -6.86
N LYS A 116 -24.17 0.68 -7.47
CA LYS A 116 -23.72 1.75 -8.36
C LYS A 116 -24.20 1.48 -9.77
N LYS A 117 -24.23 2.53 -10.59
CA LYS A 117 -24.57 2.40 -12.02
C LYS A 117 -23.62 1.41 -12.71
N HIS A 118 -24.16 0.32 -13.23
CA HIS A 118 -23.38 -0.69 -13.95
C HIS A 118 -23.31 -0.46 -15.46
N ARG A 119 -22.26 -0.99 -16.09
CA ARG A 119 -22.20 -1.22 -17.53
C ARG A 119 -22.71 -2.65 -17.78
N ARG A 120 -23.48 -2.84 -18.85
CA ARG A 120 -24.25 -4.09 -19.11
C ARG A 120 -23.38 -5.34 -19.28
N PHE A 121 -22.29 -5.24 -20.05
CA PHE A 121 -21.45 -6.38 -20.45
C PHE A 121 -20.13 -6.39 -19.69
N LYS A 122 -20.24 -6.42 -18.36
CA LYS A 122 -19.10 -6.42 -17.46
C LYS A 122 -19.12 -7.72 -16.66
N ASP A 123 -18.22 -8.63 -17.01
CA ASP A 123 -18.14 -9.95 -16.37
C ASP A 123 -17.92 -9.86 -14.86
N ASP A 124 -17.22 -8.82 -14.40
CA ASP A 124 -17.02 -8.51 -12.98
C ASP A 124 -18.33 -8.23 -12.24
N VAL A 125 -19.28 -7.58 -12.89
CA VAL A 125 -20.61 -7.30 -12.32
C VAL A 125 -21.43 -8.59 -12.27
N VAL A 126 -21.47 -9.35 -13.36
CA VAL A 126 -22.24 -10.61 -13.43
C VAL A 126 -21.75 -11.61 -12.39
N THR A 127 -20.43 -11.86 -12.33
CA THR A 127 -19.82 -12.76 -11.34
C THR A 127 -20.16 -12.32 -9.91
N SER A 128 -20.18 -11.01 -9.65
CA SER A 128 -20.52 -10.48 -8.33
C SER A 128 -21.99 -10.64 -7.97
N LEU A 129 -22.90 -10.66 -8.96
CA LEU A 129 -24.33 -10.89 -8.75
C LEU A 129 -24.64 -12.38 -8.58
N GLU A 130 -23.97 -13.25 -9.35
CA GLU A 130 -24.03 -14.71 -9.17
C GLU A 130 -23.57 -15.13 -7.77
N ALA A 131 -22.46 -14.56 -7.28
CA ALA A 131 -22.00 -14.82 -5.92
C ALA A 131 -23.01 -14.36 -4.85
N ARG A 132 -23.70 -13.24 -5.07
CA ARG A 132 -24.77 -12.76 -4.16
C ARG A 132 -25.99 -13.68 -4.19
N ASP A 133 -26.45 -14.08 -5.37
CA ASP A 133 -27.56 -15.02 -5.56
C ASP A 133 -27.29 -16.37 -4.89
N ALA A 134 -26.05 -16.86 -5.00
CA ALA A 134 -25.62 -18.10 -4.35
C ALA A 134 -25.35 -17.94 -2.83
N GLY A 135 -25.44 -16.74 -2.27
CA GLY A 135 -25.16 -16.47 -0.85
C GLY A 135 -23.69 -16.63 -0.45
N LEU A 136 -22.76 -16.55 -1.42
CA LEU A 136 -21.33 -16.76 -1.22
C LEU A 136 -20.64 -15.48 -0.75
N ILE A 137 -20.82 -15.15 0.54
CA ILE A 137 -20.30 -13.91 1.16
C ILE A 137 -18.80 -13.74 0.94
N ASP A 138 -18.02 -14.82 1.12
CA ASP A 138 -16.57 -14.82 0.93
C ASP A 138 -16.19 -14.38 -0.49
N ASP A 139 -16.91 -14.85 -1.51
CA ASP A 139 -16.67 -14.49 -2.91
C ASP A 139 -17.08 -13.05 -3.22
N VAL A 140 -18.17 -12.56 -2.62
CA VAL A 140 -18.59 -11.15 -2.74
C VAL A 140 -17.51 -10.22 -2.16
N VAL A 141 -17.02 -10.52 -0.95
CA VAL A 141 -15.96 -9.74 -0.28
C VAL A 141 -14.64 -9.82 -1.06
N ALA A 142 -14.24 -11.01 -1.50
CA ALA A 142 -13.03 -11.20 -2.29
C ALA A 142 -13.10 -10.49 -3.64
N GLY A 143 -14.23 -10.61 -4.34
CA GLY A 143 -14.51 -9.93 -5.61
C GLY A 143 -14.44 -8.41 -5.48
N PHE A 144 -15.10 -7.86 -4.45
CA PHE A 144 -15.02 -6.42 -4.17
C PHE A 144 -13.57 -5.96 -3.96
N LEU A 145 -12.82 -6.65 -3.11
CA LEU A 145 -11.42 -6.30 -2.83
C LEU A 145 -10.53 -6.46 -4.06
N ARG A 146 -10.78 -7.45 -4.92
CA ARG A 146 -10.01 -7.72 -6.14
C ARG A 146 -10.10 -6.58 -7.16
N LEU A 147 -11.21 -5.85 -7.18
CA LEU A 147 -11.47 -4.75 -8.13
C LEU A 147 -11.00 -3.37 -7.60
N ARG A 148 -10.44 -3.31 -6.39
CA ARG A 148 -9.95 -2.05 -5.82
C ARG A 148 -8.69 -1.56 -6.53
N GLN A 149 -8.66 -0.26 -6.82
CA GLN A 149 -7.47 0.41 -7.35
C GLN A 149 -6.52 0.89 -6.23
N VAL A 150 -7.03 1.00 -5.00
CA VAL A 150 -6.24 1.31 -3.80
C VAL A 150 -5.72 0.02 -3.15
N PRO A 151 -4.56 0.05 -2.47
CA PRO A 151 -3.98 -1.17 -1.92
C PRO A 151 -4.77 -1.72 -0.74
N PHE A 152 -5.29 -0.87 0.14
CA PHE A 152 -5.95 -1.30 1.38
C PHE A 152 -7.40 -0.83 1.44
N THR A 153 -8.27 -1.61 2.06
CA THR A 153 -9.65 -1.21 2.35
C THR A 153 -10.07 -1.74 3.72
N GLN A 154 -10.68 -0.88 4.53
CA GLN A 154 -11.12 -1.23 5.89
C GLN A 154 -12.42 -2.05 5.87
N ALA A 155 -12.63 -2.89 6.89
CA ALA A 155 -13.80 -3.77 6.99
C ALA A 155 -15.13 -2.99 6.93
N GLY A 156 -15.25 -1.86 7.64
CA GLY A 156 -16.45 -1.01 7.57
C GLY A 156 -16.74 -0.45 6.18
N VAL A 157 -15.69 -0.09 5.42
CA VAL A 157 -15.84 0.37 4.03
C VAL A 157 -16.26 -0.78 3.12
N ILE A 158 -15.77 -2.00 3.37
CA ILE A 158 -16.19 -3.19 2.64
C ILE A 158 -17.67 -3.46 2.93
N ALA A 159 -18.05 -3.54 4.21
CA ALA A 159 -19.42 -3.77 4.67
C ALA A 159 -20.43 -2.81 4.03
N GLY A 160 -20.16 -1.50 4.07
CA GLY A 160 -21.03 -0.51 3.43
C GLY A 160 -21.03 -0.57 1.90
N ALA A 161 -20.00 -1.12 1.26
CA ALA A 161 -19.94 -1.23 -0.20
C ALA A 161 -20.56 -2.51 -0.75
N VAL A 162 -20.65 -3.57 0.05
CA VAL A 162 -21.27 -4.85 -0.33
C VAL A 162 -22.66 -5.04 0.29
N ASP A 163 -23.16 -4.04 1.01
CA ASP A 163 -24.44 -4.05 1.74
C ASP A 163 -24.60 -5.28 2.66
N LEU A 164 -23.54 -5.57 3.42
CA LEU A 164 -23.50 -6.69 4.35
C LEU A 164 -23.18 -6.22 5.78
N PRO A 165 -23.79 -6.83 6.82
CA PRO A 165 -23.43 -6.60 8.21
C PRO A 165 -21.93 -6.76 8.47
N LEU A 166 -21.37 -5.87 9.30
CA LEU A 166 -19.92 -5.83 9.57
C LEU A 166 -19.41 -7.15 10.16
N ASP A 167 -20.16 -7.78 11.05
CA ASP A 167 -19.84 -9.08 11.66
C ASP A 167 -19.70 -10.18 10.60
N LYS A 168 -20.62 -10.25 9.63
CA LYS A 168 -20.54 -11.19 8.51
C LYS A 168 -19.32 -10.94 7.63
N VAL A 169 -19.01 -9.67 7.36
CA VAL A 169 -17.83 -9.29 6.57
C VAL A 169 -16.54 -9.63 7.30
N GLU A 170 -16.47 -9.43 8.61
CA GLU A 170 -15.29 -9.80 9.42
C GLU A 170 -15.05 -11.31 9.42
N ILE A 171 -16.11 -12.12 9.56
CA ILE A 171 -16.03 -13.59 9.44
C ILE A 171 -15.48 -13.99 8.07
N ALA A 172 -16.04 -13.44 7.00
CA ALA A 172 -15.58 -13.71 5.63
C ALA A 172 -14.12 -13.28 5.42
N LEU A 173 -13.72 -12.12 5.93
CA LEU A 173 -12.33 -11.65 5.85
C LEU A 173 -11.36 -12.58 6.59
N ASP A 174 -11.78 -13.17 7.72
CA ASP A 174 -10.96 -14.13 8.44
C ASP A 174 -10.83 -15.47 7.69
N HIS A 175 -11.91 -15.98 7.08
CA HIS A 175 -11.85 -17.15 6.20
C HIS A 175 -10.91 -16.89 5.00
N LEU A 176 -11.10 -15.78 4.30
CA LEU A 176 -10.26 -15.39 3.16
C LEU A 176 -8.79 -15.19 3.56
N ARG A 177 -8.54 -14.73 4.79
CA ARG A 177 -7.18 -14.58 5.33
C ARG A 177 -6.54 -15.94 5.58
N GLN A 178 -7.28 -16.89 6.15
CA GLN A 178 -6.82 -18.27 6.36
C GLN A 178 -6.54 -18.96 5.02
N ALA A 179 -7.36 -18.72 4.00
CA ALA A 179 -7.16 -19.20 2.63
C ALA A 179 -6.02 -18.48 1.88
N GLY A 180 -5.42 -17.43 2.44
CA GLY A 180 -4.35 -16.66 1.82
C GLY A 180 -4.79 -15.80 0.63
N ILE A 181 -6.09 -15.54 0.49
CA ILE A 181 -6.70 -14.71 -0.56
C ILE A 181 -6.55 -13.22 -0.19
N VAL A 182 -6.70 -12.88 1.09
CA VAL A 182 -6.51 -11.51 1.60
C VAL A 182 -5.42 -11.45 2.66
N ARG A 183 -4.78 -10.28 2.80
CA ARG A 183 -3.85 -9.99 3.89
C ARG A 183 -4.36 -8.83 4.72
N ARG A 184 -4.31 -8.98 6.05
CA ARG A 184 -4.66 -7.93 7.00
C ARG A 184 -3.44 -7.07 7.31
N THR A 185 -3.63 -5.75 7.32
CA THR A 185 -2.66 -4.75 7.77
C THR A 185 -3.33 -3.75 8.71
N ARG A 186 -2.57 -2.81 9.27
CA ARG A 186 -3.13 -1.68 10.04
C ARG A 186 -3.99 -0.75 9.20
N GLN A 187 -3.76 -0.66 7.89
CA GLN A 187 -4.54 0.18 6.97
C GLN A 187 -5.78 -0.53 6.40
N GLY A 188 -5.95 -1.82 6.73
CA GLY A 188 -7.05 -2.64 6.24
C GLY A 188 -6.57 -3.86 5.48
N TYR A 189 -7.43 -4.38 4.62
CA TYR A 189 -7.26 -5.62 3.89
C TYR A 189 -6.80 -5.36 2.45
N ILE A 190 -5.92 -6.21 1.94
CA ILE A 190 -5.48 -6.21 0.55
C ILE A 190 -5.70 -7.60 -0.06
N HIS A 191 -6.33 -7.65 -1.24
CA HIS A 191 -6.49 -8.87 -2.01
C HIS A 191 -5.15 -9.29 -2.63
N ARG A 192 -4.89 -10.60 -2.73
CA ARG A 192 -3.64 -11.17 -3.27
C ARG A 192 -3.32 -10.66 -4.68
N ASP A 193 -4.32 -10.60 -5.56
CA ASP A 193 -4.10 -10.14 -6.94
C ASP A 193 -3.82 -8.64 -7.02
N VAL A 194 -4.49 -7.85 -6.19
CA VAL A 194 -4.22 -6.41 -6.04
C VAL A 194 -2.81 -6.21 -5.52
N TYR A 195 -2.39 -6.99 -4.52
CA TYR A 195 -1.01 -6.96 -4.03
C TYR A 195 0.00 -7.31 -5.12
N LYS A 196 -0.24 -8.35 -5.94
CA LYS A 196 0.62 -8.68 -7.09
C LYS A 196 0.72 -7.52 -8.08
N ALA A 197 -0.39 -6.86 -8.40
CA ALA A 197 -0.38 -5.68 -9.28
C ALA A 197 0.47 -4.54 -8.68
N TRP A 198 0.34 -4.29 -7.38
CA TRP A 198 1.18 -3.29 -6.68
C TRP A 198 2.66 -3.69 -6.61
N GLN A 199 2.98 -4.98 -6.46
CA GLN A 199 4.35 -5.48 -6.55
C GLN A 199 4.96 -5.20 -7.93
N ALA A 200 4.21 -5.48 -9.01
CA ALA A 200 4.65 -5.23 -10.38
C ALA A 200 4.88 -3.72 -10.61
N LYS A 201 3.92 -2.87 -10.22
CA LYS A 201 4.03 -1.40 -10.33
C LYS A 201 5.23 -0.86 -9.55
N ALA A 202 5.42 -1.30 -8.32
CA ALA A 202 6.56 -0.93 -7.49
C ALA A 202 7.90 -1.34 -8.11
N LEU A 203 7.99 -2.57 -8.63
CA LEU A 203 9.21 -3.05 -9.28
C LEU A 203 9.51 -2.25 -10.55
N GLN A 204 8.50 -1.94 -11.37
CA GLN A 204 8.65 -1.11 -12.57
C GLN A 204 9.21 0.28 -12.22
N VAL A 205 8.68 0.93 -11.19
CA VAL A 205 9.16 2.24 -10.71
C VAL A 205 10.63 2.15 -10.26
N LEU A 206 11.00 1.09 -9.53
CA LEU A 206 12.37 0.88 -9.07
C LEU A 206 13.34 0.64 -10.23
N LEU A 207 12.97 -0.22 -11.17
CA LEU A 207 13.81 -0.54 -12.33
C LEU A 207 14.00 0.68 -13.24
N ALA A 208 12.94 1.46 -13.49
CA ALA A 208 13.04 2.70 -14.26
C ALA A 208 14.00 3.70 -13.61
N TYR A 209 13.91 3.88 -12.29
CA TYR A 209 14.82 4.77 -11.56
C TYR A 209 16.26 4.29 -11.57
N HIS A 210 16.50 2.99 -11.40
CA HIS A 210 17.86 2.45 -11.46
C HIS A 210 18.48 2.58 -12.84
N LYS A 211 17.68 2.49 -13.91
CA LYS A 211 18.14 2.74 -15.28
C LYS A 211 18.51 4.21 -15.47
N GLU A 212 17.71 5.12 -14.94
CA GLU A 212 17.95 6.57 -15.01
C GLU A 212 19.14 7.00 -14.15
N LYS A 213 19.32 6.40 -12.96
CA LYS A 213 20.34 6.78 -11.97
C LYS A 213 21.08 5.55 -11.43
N PRO A 214 21.95 4.90 -12.22
CA PRO A 214 22.60 3.62 -11.86
C PRO A 214 23.52 3.70 -10.63
N LEU A 215 24.05 4.88 -10.33
CA LEU A 215 24.97 5.11 -9.21
C LEU A 215 24.26 5.42 -7.89
N GLN A 216 22.95 5.68 -7.92
CA GLN A 216 22.21 5.97 -6.69
C GLN A 216 21.82 4.68 -5.96
N PRO A 217 21.85 4.65 -4.62
CA PRO A 217 21.58 3.44 -3.84
C PRO A 217 20.12 2.98 -3.88
N GLY A 218 19.19 3.84 -4.32
CA GLY A 218 17.76 3.59 -4.43
C GLY A 218 16.97 4.90 -4.41
N ILE A 219 15.64 4.80 -4.53
CA ILE A 219 14.72 5.93 -4.50
C ILE A 219 14.46 6.37 -3.05
N PRO A 220 14.58 7.65 -2.67
CA PRO A 220 14.14 8.12 -1.36
C PRO A 220 12.68 7.74 -1.08
N GLN A 221 12.38 7.24 0.12
CA GLN A 221 11.04 6.74 0.48
C GLN A 221 9.88 7.69 0.11
N PRO A 222 9.93 9.01 0.41
CA PRO A 222 8.84 9.92 0.05
C PRO A 222 8.60 9.99 -1.47
N VAL A 223 9.69 10.00 -2.25
CA VAL A 223 9.63 10.02 -3.72
C VAL A 223 9.07 8.70 -4.26
N PHE A 224 9.46 7.57 -3.67
CA PHE A 224 8.93 6.26 -4.05
C PHE A 224 7.41 6.17 -3.82
N ARG A 225 6.90 6.65 -2.67
CA ARG A 225 5.47 6.71 -2.37
C ARG A 225 4.71 7.62 -3.34
N SER A 226 5.24 8.81 -3.60
CA SER A 226 4.65 9.77 -4.53
C SER A 226 4.56 9.20 -5.96
N ARG A 227 5.61 8.52 -6.46
CA ARG A 227 5.57 7.85 -7.78
C ARG A 227 4.55 6.71 -7.85
N LEU A 228 4.20 6.11 -6.71
CA LEU A 228 3.14 5.10 -6.63
C LEU A 228 1.73 5.70 -6.56
N GLY A 229 1.60 6.99 -6.30
CA GLY A 229 0.33 7.67 -6.07
C GLY A 229 -0.30 7.33 -4.72
N LEU A 230 0.54 7.05 -3.71
CA LEU A 230 0.08 6.65 -2.37
C LEU A 230 0.37 7.75 -1.35
N ASP A 231 -0.51 7.86 -0.37
CA ASP A 231 -0.27 8.67 0.83
C ASP A 231 0.83 8.05 1.72
N GLU A 232 1.16 8.73 2.82
CA GLU A 232 2.20 8.28 3.73
C GLU A 232 1.87 6.95 4.43
N ASN A 233 0.60 6.77 4.82
CA ASN A 233 0.12 5.65 5.61
C ASN A 233 0.08 4.36 4.78
N ASP A 234 -0.58 4.42 3.63
CA ASP A 234 -0.67 3.34 2.65
C ASP A 234 0.70 3.04 2.05
N GLY A 235 1.47 4.08 1.70
CA GLY A 235 2.80 3.91 1.14
C GLY A 235 3.76 3.22 2.13
N THR A 236 3.68 3.56 3.41
CA THR A 236 4.50 2.90 4.46
C THR A 236 4.05 1.47 4.70
N ALA A 237 2.73 1.20 4.75
CA ALA A 237 2.20 -0.14 4.91
C ALA A 237 2.56 -1.05 3.72
N LEU A 238 2.41 -0.55 2.49
CA LEU A 238 2.79 -1.26 1.29
C LEU A 238 4.30 -1.52 1.24
N LEU A 239 5.14 -0.54 1.59
CA LEU A 239 6.60 -0.72 1.63
C LEU A 239 7.03 -1.83 2.61
N ARG A 240 6.37 -1.93 3.78
CA ARG A 240 6.60 -3.03 4.72
C ARG A 240 6.26 -4.38 4.09
N LEU A 241 5.11 -4.49 3.42
CA LEU A 241 4.73 -5.71 2.70
C LEU A 241 5.73 -6.06 1.59
N LEU A 242 6.15 -5.08 0.78
CA LEU A 242 7.11 -5.28 -0.32
C LEU A 242 8.49 -5.74 0.20
N THR A 243 8.92 -5.20 1.34
CA THR A 243 10.18 -5.59 1.98
C THR A 243 10.10 -7.00 2.55
N ALA A 244 9.01 -7.33 3.27
CA ALA A 244 8.78 -8.67 3.80
C ALA A 244 8.63 -9.72 2.69
N GLY A 245 7.99 -9.36 1.58
CA GLY A 245 7.86 -10.19 0.38
C GLY A 245 9.12 -10.26 -0.48
N GLY A 246 10.21 -9.57 -0.12
CA GLY A 246 11.48 -9.62 -0.82
C GLY A 246 11.49 -8.96 -2.21
N VAL A 247 10.53 -8.07 -2.51
CA VAL A 247 10.53 -7.31 -3.78
C VAL A 247 11.58 -6.20 -3.75
N CYS A 248 11.68 -5.52 -2.60
CA CYS A 248 12.61 -4.44 -2.40
C CYS A 248 13.36 -4.57 -1.07
N ARG A 249 14.43 -3.77 -0.95
CA ARG A 249 15.21 -3.58 0.27
C ARG A 249 15.19 -2.12 0.64
N LEU A 250 15.13 -1.85 1.94
CA LEU A 250 15.27 -0.52 2.49
C LEU A 250 16.70 -0.33 3.01
N SER A 251 17.36 0.74 2.58
CA SER A 251 18.70 1.11 3.05
C SER A 251 18.82 2.63 3.11
N ARG A 252 19.18 3.17 4.28
CA ARG A 252 19.37 4.63 4.50
C ARG A 252 18.21 5.49 3.97
N GLN A 253 16.98 5.09 4.29
CA GLN A 253 15.75 5.74 3.80
C GLN A 253 15.53 5.69 2.28
N CYS A 254 16.33 4.94 1.54
CA CYS A 254 16.12 4.66 0.12
C CYS A 254 15.56 3.25 -0.08
N VAL A 255 14.71 3.11 -1.08
CA VAL A 255 14.09 1.86 -1.53
C VAL A 255 14.78 1.44 -2.82
N ALA A 256 15.28 0.22 -2.87
CA ALA A 256 15.84 -0.38 -4.07
C ALA A 256 15.24 -1.77 -4.29
N ALA A 257 15.09 -2.20 -5.54
CA ALA A 257 14.83 -3.59 -5.87
C ALA A 257 15.86 -4.51 -5.17
N LYS A 258 15.41 -5.66 -4.65
CA LYS A 258 16.23 -6.54 -3.81
C LYS A 258 17.54 -6.93 -4.48
N GLN A 259 17.46 -7.27 -5.76
CA GLN A 259 18.57 -7.68 -6.63
C GLN A 259 19.41 -6.53 -7.17
N PHE A 260 19.01 -5.26 -6.97
CA PHE A 260 19.77 -4.14 -7.51
C PHE A 260 21.12 -3.98 -6.81
N ARG A 261 22.16 -3.95 -7.65
CA ARG A 261 23.54 -3.66 -7.29
C ARG A 261 24.03 -2.54 -8.21
N ILE A 262 24.70 -1.55 -7.62
CA ILE A 262 25.37 -0.51 -8.39
C ILE A 262 26.51 -1.16 -9.15
N THR A 263 26.50 -1.03 -10.47
CA THR A 263 27.56 -1.49 -11.36
C THR A 263 28.28 -0.29 -11.94
N PHE A 264 29.60 -0.25 -11.80
CA PHE A 264 30.43 0.80 -12.35
C PHE A 264 30.88 0.46 -13.77
N SER A 265 30.80 1.44 -14.67
CA SER A 265 31.43 1.39 -15.99
C SER A 265 32.97 1.32 -15.87
N PRO A 266 33.70 0.97 -16.95
CA PRO A 266 35.16 0.95 -16.91
C PRO A 266 35.80 2.28 -16.49
N SER A 267 35.25 3.41 -16.95
CA SER A 267 35.71 4.75 -16.53
C SER A 267 35.44 5.02 -15.05
N GLN A 268 34.26 4.63 -14.55
CA GLN A 268 33.90 4.76 -13.15
C GLN A 268 34.72 3.86 -12.23
N ARG A 269 35.11 2.66 -12.68
CA ARG A 269 36.03 1.79 -11.93
C ARG A 269 37.43 2.40 -11.81
N LYS A 270 37.93 3.07 -12.86
CA LYS A 270 39.19 3.82 -12.77
C LYS A 270 39.09 4.95 -11.75
N LEU A 271 37.98 5.70 -11.74
CA LEU A 271 37.72 6.72 -10.73
C LEU A 271 37.59 6.14 -9.33
N GLN A 272 36.87 5.03 -9.15
CA GLN A 272 36.78 4.32 -7.86
C GLN A 272 38.18 3.97 -7.35
N SER A 273 39.03 3.36 -8.18
CA SER A 273 40.38 3.00 -7.79
C SER A 273 41.23 4.22 -7.44
N ALA A 274 41.08 5.33 -8.18
CA ALA A 274 41.78 6.58 -7.86
C ALA A 274 41.34 7.18 -6.51
N ILE A 275 40.03 7.16 -6.22
CA ILE A 275 39.46 7.61 -4.94
C ILE A 275 39.98 6.73 -3.80
N GLU A 276 39.89 5.41 -3.93
CA GLU A 276 40.33 4.45 -2.91
C GLU A 276 41.83 4.58 -2.65
N LYS A 277 42.67 4.68 -3.71
CA LYS A 277 44.11 4.94 -3.56
C LYS A 277 44.41 6.25 -2.83
N LYS A 278 43.69 7.32 -3.15
CA LYS A 278 43.87 8.62 -2.49
C LYS A 278 43.51 8.56 -1.01
N LEU A 279 42.40 7.91 -0.67
CA LEU A 279 41.98 7.69 0.72
C LEU A 279 42.90 6.73 1.47
N ASP A 280 43.48 5.75 0.78
CA ASP A 280 44.43 4.83 1.38
C ASP A 280 45.76 5.50 1.70
N HIS A 281 46.23 6.39 0.80
CA HIS A 281 47.45 7.16 1.00
C HIS A 281 47.31 8.21 2.12
N SER A 282 46.11 8.74 2.35
CA SER A 282 45.87 9.74 3.41
C SER A 282 45.79 9.14 4.81
N GLY A 283 45.65 7.81 4.97
CA GLY A 283 45.58 7.18 6.28
C GLY A 283 44.38 7.65 7.11
N TYR A 284 44.64 8.06 8.35
CA TYR A 284 43.65 8.64 9.25
C TYR A 284 43.33 10.11 8.94
N VAL A 285 44.00 10.75 7.99
CA VAL A 285 43.76 12.15 7.65
C VAL A 285 42.48 12.25 6.79
N PRO A 286 41.43 12.95 7.26
CA PRO A 286 40.24 13.20 6.44
C PRO A 286 40.57 14.02 5.19
N VAL A 287 40.12 13.55 4.04
CA VAL A 287 40.33 14.21 2.74
C VAL A 287 39.17 15.16 2.47
N PRO A 288 39.42 16.41 2.06
CA PRO A 288 38.37 17.34 1.64
C PRO A 288 37.57 16.78 0.44
N VAL A 289 36.25 16.88 0.47
CA VAL A 289 35.37 16.41 -0.61
C VAL A 289 35.73 17.07 -1.94
N ARG A 290 36.08 18.37 -1.94
CA ARG A 290 36.56 19.09 -3.14
C ARG A 290 37.72 18.39 -3.87
N GLU A 291 38.59 17.71 -3.14
CA GLU A 291 39.71 16.98 -3.73
C GLU A 291 39.29 15.68 -4.40
N ILE A 292 38.19 15.08 -3.96
CA ILE A 292 37.54 13.95 -4.62
C ILE A 292 36.82 14.44 -5.87
N LEU A 293 36.09 15.56 -5.77
CA LEU A 293 35.38 16.17 -6.90
C LEU A 293 36.33 16.57 -8.02
N ALA A 294 37.56 16.99 -7.69
CA ALA A 294 38.60 17.35 -8.65
C ALA A 294 39.11 16.17 -9.49
N LEU A 295 38.86 14.91 -9.10
CA LEU A 295 39.32 13.72 -9.84
C LEU A 295 38.56 13.50 -11.15
N GLY A 296 37.39 14.12 -11.33
CA GLY A 296 36.65 14.08 -12.58
C GLY A 296 35.16 14.38 -12.42
N LYS A 297 34.48 14.63 -13.55
CA LYS A 297 33.05 15.01 -13.58
C LYS A 297 32.13 13.97 -12.93
N GLU A 298 32.46 12.68 -13.00
CA GLU A 298 31.67 11.59 -12.41
C GLU A 298 32.11 11.23 -10.98
N ALA A 299 33.19 11.82 -10.46
CA ALA A 299 33.69 11.55 -9.13
C ALA A 299 32.66 11.77 -7.99
N PRO A 300 31.77 12.80 -8.01
CA PRO A 300 30.75 12.95 -6.97
C PRO A 300 29.81 11.73 -6.90
N ALA A 301 29.31 11.28 -8.06
CA ALA A 301 28.38 10.17 -8.12
C ALA A 301 29.03 8.83 -7.74
N VAL A 302 30.30 8.63 -8.11
CA VAL A 302 31.08 7.46 -7.69
C VAL A 302 31.34 7.50 -6.18
N ALA A 303 31.70 8.66 -5.62
CA ALA A 303 31.92 8.81 -4.18
C ALA A 303 30.64 8.50 -3.38
N ASP A 304 29.49 9.01 -3.82
CA ASP A 304 28.19 8.69 -3.21
C ASP A 304 27.86 7.19 -3.27
N ALA A 305 28.15 6.54 -4.39
CA ALA A 305 27.96 5.09 -4.56
C ALA A 305 28.87 4.24 -3.65
N LEU A 306 30.04 4.76 -3.29
CA LEU A 306 31.01 4.14 -2.37
C LEU A 306 30.73 4.44 -0.89
N SER A 307 29.82 5.37 -0.60
CA SER A 307 29.47 5.80 0.75
C SER A 307 29.03 4.63 1.64
N GLY A 308 29.77 4.41 2.73
CA GLY A 308 29.70 3.31 3.69
C GLY A 308 30.01 1.91 3.14
N LYS A 309 30.58 1.81 1.94
CA LYS A 309 31.27 0.61 1.44
C LYS A 309 32.78 0.75 1.62
N SER A 310 33.41 1.62 0.82
CA SER A 310 34.87 1.86 0.86
C SER A 310 35.23 3.17 1.56
N LEU A 311 34.33 4.16 1.53
CA LEU A 311 34.55 5.48 2.14
C LEU A 311 33.38 5.89 3.03
N VAL A 312 33.56 6.91 3.85
CA VAL A 312 32.54 7.44 4.75
C VAL A 312 32.64 8.96 4.80
N PHE A 313 31.52 9.66 4.61
CA PHE A 313 31.47 11.11 4.77
C PHE A 313 31.44 11.46 6.25
N LEU A 314 32.52 12.07 6.74
CA LEU A 314 32.60 12.59 8.11
C LEU A 314 31.78 13.87 8.22
N SER A 315 31.73 14.69 7.18
CA SER A 315 30.86 15.86 7.10
C SER A 315 30.47 16.10 5.64
N LYS A 316 29.83 17.24 5.34
CA LYS A 316 29.61 17.68 3.95
C LYS A 316 30.93 17.96 3.21
N ASP A 317 32.00 18.23 3.96
CA ASP A 317 33.26 18.73 3.45
C ASP A 317 34.41 17.74 3.55
N PHE A 318 34.27 16.67 4.34
CA PHE A 318 35.35 15.69 4.58
C PHE A 318 34.88 14.25 4.44
N VAL A 319 35.76 13.44 3.84
CA VAL A 319 35.61 11.99 3.65
C VAL A 319 36.80 11.25 4.25
N LEU A 320 36.57 10.04 4.73
CA LEU A 320 37.62 9.13 5.21
C LEU A 320 37.40 7.73 4.63
N SER A 321 38.48 6.96 4.47
CA SER A 321 38.38 5.52 4.18
C SER A 321 37.59 4.81 5.28
N LYS A 322 36.67 3.93 4.91
CA LYS A 322 35.90 3.13 5.88
C LYS A 322 36.81 2.20 6.68
N ARG A 323 37.89 1.71 6.06
CA ARG A 323 38.90 0.89 6.73
C ARG A 323 39.52 1.68 7.90
N PHE A 324 40.08 2.85 7.63
CA PHE A 324 40.71 3.69 8.65
C PHE A 324 39.72 4.20 9.70
N LEU A 325 38.47 4.51 9.32
CA LEU A 325 37.44 4.82 10.31
C LEU A 325 37.18 3.64 11.27
N THR A 326 37.11 2.43 10.73
CA THR A 326 36.86 1.21 11.52
C THR A 326 38.01 0.94 12.49
N GLU A 327 39.25 1.10 12.04
CA GLU A 327 40.44 0.99 12.89
C GLU A 327 40.49 2.08 13.97
N ALA A 328 40.20 3.33 13.59
CA ALA A 328 40.11 4.44 14.54
C ALA A 328 39.03 4.20 15.60
N ALA A 329 37.87 3.65 15.21
CA ALA A 329 36.80 3.28 16.13
C ALA A 329 37.25 2.16 17.09
N ARG A 330 37.98 1.15 16.60
CA ARG A 330 38.55 0.10 17.45
C ARG A 330 39.54 0.66 18.48
N LYS A 331 40.48 1.52 18.04
CA LYS A 331 41.44 2.18 18.94
C LYS A 331 40.73 3.02 20.01
N ALA A 332 39.68 3.77 19.62
CA ALA A 332 38.87 4.53 20.56
C ALA A 332 38.19 3.61 21.60
N CYS A 333 37.52 2.55 21.14
CA CYS A 333 36.82 1.62 22.03
C CYS A 333 37.78 0.87 22.97
N GLN A 334 38.95 0.47 22.48
CA GLN A 334 39.99 -0.18 23.29
C GLN A 334 40.50 0.75 24.40
N SER A 335 40.71 2.03 24.11
CA SER A 335 41.09 3.02 25.13
C SER A 335 39.97 3.17 26.18
N LEU A 336 38.71 3.21 25.74
CA LEU A 336 37.54 3.34 26.62
C LEU A 336 37.27 2.10 27.49
N GLN A 337 37.73 0.90 27.08
CA GLN A 337 37.65 -0.32 27.91
C GLN A 337 38.46 -0.23 29.20
N THR A 338 39.49 0.63 29.24
CA THR A 338 40.27 0.86 30.47
C THR A 338 39.50 1.62 31.56
N GLY A 339 38.27 2.05 31.27
CA GLY A 339 37.41 2.81 32.19
C GLY A 339 37.68 4.31 32.22
N ASN A 340 38.71 4.78 31.50
CA ASN A 340 39.08 6.18 31.43
C ASN A 340 38.30 6.95 30.35
N LEU A 341 38.13 8.25 30.58
CA LEU A 341 37.59 9.18 29.58
C LEU A 341 38.59 9.31 28.42
N LEU A 342 38.13 9.09 27.19
CA LEU A 342 38.93 9.36 26.00
C LEU A 342 38.91 10.86 25.70
N THR A 343 40.02 11.56 25.91
CA THR A 343 40.12 12.98 25.55
C THR A 343 40.45 13.15 24.07
N LEU A 344 40.22 14.36 23.54
CA LEU A 344 40.63 14.69 22.16
C LEU A 344 42.15 14.59 21.96
N GLY A 345 42.94 14.86 23.01
CA GLY A 345 44.40 14.77 22.97
C GLY A 345 44.85 13.32 22.80
N ASP A 346 44.34 12.42 23.64
CA ASP A 346 44.72 11.00 23.62
C ASP A 346 44.36 10.37 22.27
N PHE A 347 43.17 10.68 21.74
CA PHE A 347 42.73 10.15 20.46
C PHE A 347 43.56 10.69 19.28
N ARG A 348 43.93 11.97 19.33
CA ARG A 348 44.84 12.59 18.35
C ARG A 348 46.17 11.86 18.34
N ASP A 349 46.75 11.64 19.51
CA ASP A 349 48.09 11.06 19.67
C ASP A 349 48.10 9.58 19.24
N ALA A 350 47.03 8.83 19.53
CA ALA A 350 46.87 7.45 19.10
C ALA A 350 46.75 7.26 17.57
N LEU A 351 46.34 8.31 16.85
CA LEU A 351 46.16 8.31 15.40
C LEU A 351 47.27 9.07 14.65
N GLY A 352 48.08 9.88 15.33
CA GLY A 352 49.13 10.69 14.71
C GLY A 352 48.61 11.79 13.79
N ILE A 353 47.44 12.36 14.09
CA ILE A 353 46.78 13.39 13.25
C ILE A 353 46.67 14.74 13.99
N SER A 354 46.12 15.79 13.37
CA SER A 354 45.91 17.08 14.04
C SER A 354 44.68 17.05 14.97
N ARG A 355 44.60 18.00 15.93
CA ARG A 355 43.40 18.15 16.78
C ARG A 355 42.11 18.36 15.98
N SER A 356 42.16 19.15 14.91
CA SER A 356 40.99 19.40 14.06
C SER A 356 40.54 18.16 13.29
N GLN A 357 41.49 17.36 12.79
CA GLN A 357 41.22 16.10 12.08
C GLN A 357 40.63 15.04 13.02
N ALA A 358 41.21 14.89 14.22
CA ALA A 358 40.71 14.00 15.25
C ALA A 358 39.27 14.36 15.67
N LEU A 359 38.96 15.65 15.78
CA LEU A 359 37.63 16.12 16.12
C LEU A 359 36.58 15.69 15.08
N LEU A 360 36.87 15.82 13.77
CA LEU A 360 35.94 15.40 12.70
C LEU A 360 35.57 13.91 12.79
N ILE A 361 36.56 13.07 13.10
CA ILE A 361 36.36 11.62 13.24
C ILE A 361 35.52 11.32 14.48
N LEU A 362 35.82 11.97 15.61
CA LEU A 362 35.08 11.79 16.86
C LEU A 362 33.64 12.29 16.76
N GLU A 363 33.38 13.43 16.11
CA GLU A 363 32.02 13.93 15.88
C GLU A 363 31.20 12.98 14.99
N TYR A 364 31.84 12.33 14.03
CA TYR A 364 31.22 11.26 13.27
C TYR A 364 30.88 10.05 14.17
N MET A 365 31.82 9.60 14.98
CA MET A 365 31.61 8.49 15.93
C MET A 365 30.49 8.79 16.92
N ASP A 366 30.41 10.03 17.41
CA ASP A 366 29.36 10.50 18.32
C ASP A 366 27.98 10.41 17.65
N ARG A 367 27.84 10.91 16.41
CA ARG A 367 26.57 10.80 15.65
C ARG A 367 26.18 9.37 15.33
N CYS A 368 27.15 8.48 15.16
CA CYS A 368 26.91 7.05 14.97
C CYS A 368 26.66 6.30 16.29
N GLY A 369 26.74 6.97 17.45
CA GLY A 369 26.58 6.38 18.77
C GLY A 369 27.70 5.41 19.14
N ILE A 370 28.87 5.50 18.49
CA ILE A 370 30.07 4.71 18.81
C ILE A 370 30.70 5.27 20.09
N THR A 371 30.82 6.60 20.16
CA THR A 371 31.25 7.32 21.36
C THR A 371 30.13 8.25 21.83
N CYS A 372 30.20 8.69 23.07
CA CYS A 372 29.30 9.72 23.61
C CYS A 372 30.13 10.77 24.35
N ARG A 373 29.94 12.04 23.99
CA ARG A 373 30.66 13.16 24.63
C ARG A 373 30.15 13.39 26.04
N VAL A 374 31.05 13.40 27.01
CA VAL A 374 30.76 13.62 28.44
C VAL A 374 31.83 14.54 29.02
N ARG A 375 31.41 15.73 29.50
CA ARG A 375 32.32 16.77 30.01
C ARG A 375 33.45 17.06 28.99
N ASP A 376 34.71 16.87 29.41
CA ASP A 376 35.92 17.16 28.63
C ASP A 376 36.42 15.96 27.80
N GLY A 377 35.70 14.83 27.82
CA GLY A 377 36.09 13.61 27.13
C GLY A 377 34.91 12.88 26.48
N ARG A 378 35.13 11.61 26.17
CA ARG A 378 34.13 10.69 25.62
C ARG A 378 34.09 9.40 26.40
N LEU A 379 32.92 8.77 26.44
CA LEU A 379 32.68 7.42 26.91
C LEU A 379 32.22 6.52 25.76
N ALA A 380 32.20 5.21 25.99
CA ALA A 380 31.66 4.24 25.04
C ALA A 380 30.15 4.47 24.83
N GLY A 381 29.73 4.60 23.57
CA GLY A 381 28.33 4.75 23.20
C GLY A 381 27.61 3.41 23.02
N PRO A 382 26.28 3.42 22.77
CA PRO A 382 25.48 2.21 22.58
C PRO A 382 25.96 1.28 21.45
N GLN A 383 26.68 1.81 20.47
CA GLN A 383 27.22 1.08 19.32
C GLN A 383 28.69 0.68 19.47
N ALA A 384 29.35 1.03 20.58
CA ALA A 384 30.78 0.73 20.83
C ALA A 384 31.07 -0.77 20.75
N ARG A 385 30.17 -1.61 21.27
CA ARG A 385 30.26 -3.09 21.24
C ARG A 385 30.53 -3.69 19.86
N ARG A 386 30.14 -3.02 18.77
CA ARG A 386 30.43 -3.48 17.40
C ARG A 386 31.92 -3.42 17.04
N TYR A 387 32.69 -2.67 17.80
CA TYR A 387 34.11 -2.39 17.57
C TYR A 387 35.00 -2.89 18.72
N GLU A 388 34.41 -3.44 19.78
CA GLU A 388 35.10 -3.95 20.98
C GLU A 388 35.64 -5.39 20.82
N GLY A 389 35.36 -6.09 19.72
CA GLY A 389 35.92 -7.43 19.48
C GLY A 389 35.61 -8.07 18.13
N LYS A 390 36.65 -8.21 17.30
CA LYS A 390 37.02 -9.45 16.59
C LYS A 390 38.53 -9.37 16.35
N GLY A 391 39.29 -10.06 17.19
CA GLY A 391 40.52 -10.69 16.73
C GLY A 391 40.16 -11.64 15.59
N GLU A 392 41.10 -11.80 14.68
CA GLU A 392 41.11 -12.71 13.53
C GLU A 392 40.11 -13.87 13.61
N SER A 393 39.21 -13.92 12.64
CA SER A 393 38.69 -15.17 12.12
C SER A 393 38.68 -15.02 10.61
N ASP A 394 39.84 -15.31 10.04
CA ASP A 394 40.05 -15.56 8.63
C ASP A 394 39.16 -16.74 8.18
N HIS A 395 38.70 -16.67 6.93
CA HIS A 395 38.10 -17.74 6.10
C HIS A 395 36.65 -18.18 6.35
N GLY A 396 35.87 -18.13 5.27
CA GLY A 396 34.51 -18.68 5.11
C GLY A 396 33.67 -17.93 4.10
#